data_AF-A0A962EAC2-F1
#
_entry.id   AF-A0A962EAC2-F1
#
_cell.length_a   1.000
_cell.length_b   1.000
_cell.length_c   1.000
_cell.angle_alpha   90.00
_cell.angle_beta   90.00
_cell.angle_gamma   90.00
#
_symmetry.space_group_name_H-M   'P 1'
#
loop_
_entity.id
_entity.type
_entity.pdbx_description
1 polymer ?
#
loop_
_entity_poly.entity_id
_entity_poly.type
_entity_poly.pdbx_seq_one_letter_code
_entity_poly.pdbx_strand_id
1 'polypeptide(L)'
;GEQVTGAGRPSGIVVEADGDVILTDDSASSGNDQVFLYPADGSSPRLLIAGGLGTPYQISRLFDGNYALANFGANQIQVFNDGAPNLGAVTIGVGPNGNYNPRGMQPLRNGNWLVSARNGGGVAEVDPSNATSAFVQTHAAGSTFRSITRACFPQN
;
A
#
# COMPACT_ATOMS: atom_id res chain seq x y z
N GLY A 1 22.19 -7.96 -14.11
CA GLY A 1 21.02 -7.44 -13.40
C GLY A 1 20.79 -6.04 -13.91
N GLU A 2 19.61 -5.76 -14.42
CA GLU A 2 19.26 -4.43 -14.91
C GLU A 2 18.86 -3.57 -13.71
N GLN A 3 19.57 -2.44 -13.54
CA GLN A 3 19.31 -1.51 -12.46
C GLN A 3 18.23 -0.53 -12.92
N VAL A 4 17.14 -0.45 -12.16
CA VAL A 4 16.15 0.62 -12.33
C VAL A 4 16.81 1.94 -11.91
N THR A 5 17.02 2.84 -12.87
CA THR A 5 17.54 4.19 -12.63
C THR A 5 16.42 5.21 -12.78
N GLY A 6 16.45 6.30 -11.99
CA GLY A 6 15.46 7.38 -12.06
C GLY A 6 14.40 7.41 -10.94
N ALA A 7 14.28 6.36 -10.13
CA ALA A 7 13.49 6.42 -8.89
C ALA A 7 14.26 7.20 -7.81
N GLY A 8 13.69 8.28 -7.28
CA GLY A 8 14.29 9.13 -6.26
C GLY A 8 14.54 8.37 -4.96
N ARG A 9 13.48 7.80 -4.37
CA ARG A 9 13.54 6.92 -3.19
C ARG A 9 12.45 5.84 -3.33
N PRO A 10 12.76 4.72 -3.99
CA PRO A 10 11.81 3.62 -4.09
C PRO A 10 11.45 3.10 -2.69
N SER A 11 10.16 2.98 -2.38
CA SER A 11 9.66 2.68 -1.02
C SER A 11 8.85 1.38 -0.92
N GLY A 12 8.27 0.94 -2.03
CA GLY A 12 7.39 -0.22 -2.12
C GLY A 12 7.49 -0.86 -3.48
N ILE A 13 7.28 -2.17 -3.52
CA ILE A 13 7.42 -2.99 -4.73
C ILE A 13 6.37 -4.11 -4.71
N VAL A 14 5.81 -4.38 -5.88
CA VAL A 14 5.01 -5.58 -6.18
C VAL A 14 5.58 -6.20 -7.44
N VAL A 15 5.68 -7.53 -7.44
CA VAL A 15 6.06 -8.32 -8.62
C VAL A 15 4.84 -9.11 -9.03
N GLU A 16 4.40 -8.92 -10.26
CA GLU A 16 3.27 -9.60 -10.86
C GLU A 16 3.63 -11.01 -11.35
N ALA A 17 2.61 -11.81 -11.64
CA ALA A 17 2.78 -13.20 -12.05
C ALA A 17 3.45 -13.36 -13.43
N ASP A 18 3.32 -12.36 -14.29
CA ASP A 18 4.01 -12.24 -15.57
C ASP A 18 5.46 -11.70 -15.43
N GLY A 19 5.83 -11.29 -14.21
CA GLY A 19 7.15 -10.73 -13.89
C GLY A 19 7.20 -9.20 -13.94
N ASP A 20 6.11 -8.52 -14.29
CA ASP A 20 6.06 -7.06 -14.27
C ASP A 20 6.29 -6.55 -12.85
N VAL A 21 7.00 -5.43 -12.72
CA VAL A 21 7.32 -4.84 -11.42
C VAL A 21 6.66 -3.49 -11.29
N ILE A 22 5.86 -3.30 -10.25
CA ILE A 22 5.29 -2.01 -9.89
C ILE A 22 6.02 -1.48 -8.66
N LEU A 23 6.50 -0.24 -8.72
CA LEU A 23 7.18 0.40 -7.59
C LEU A 23 6.61 1.78 -7.28
N THR A 24 6.63 2.13 -6.00
CA THR A 24 6.41 3.51 -5.52
C THR A 24 7.72 4.24 -5.42
N ASP A 25 7.70 5.49 -5.82
CA ASP A 25 8.79 6.43 -5.65
C ASP A 25 8.35 7.57 -4.72
N ASP A 26 8.95 7.61 -3.53
CA ASP A 26 8.79 8.70 -2.56
C ASP A 26 9.81 9.81 -2.87
N SER A 27 9.30 10.97 -3.26
CA SER A 27 10.10 12.18 -3.34
C SER A 27 9.85 13.05 -2.11
N ALA A 28 10.47 12.66 -1.00
CA ALA A 28 10.33 13.26 0.35
C ALA A 28 10.47 14.79 0.45
N SER A 29 10.89 15.47 -0.63
CA SER A 29 11.08 16.91 -0.68
C SER A 29 10.61 17.60 -1.96
N SER A 30 10.11 16.89 -2.99
CA SER A 30 9.72 17.54 -4.26
C SER A 30 8.23 17.45 -4.61
N GLY A 31 7.44 16.66 -3.87
CA GLY A 31 6.02 16.46 -4.17
C GLY A 31 5.76 15.68 -5.47
N ASN A 32 6.83 15.19 -6.12
CA ASN A 32 6.76 14.33 -7.31
C ASN A 32 6.73 12.86 -6.89
N ASP A 33 5.81 12.52 -6.00
CA ASP A 33 5.58 11.14 -5.59
C ASP A 33 4.88 10.38 -6.73
N GLN A 34 5.44 9.24 -7.12
CA GLN A 34 5.06 8.55 -8.35
C GLN A 34 4.92 7.04 -8.17
N VAL A 35 4.20 6.41 -9.09
CA VAL A 35 4.15 4.94 -9.23
C VAL A 35 4.52 4.58 -10.66
N PHE A 36 5.41 3.62 -10.81
CA PHE A 36 5.91 3.15 -12.09
C PHE A 36 5.63 1.66 -12.28
N LEU A 37 5.42 1.26 -13.53
CA LEU A 37 5.41 -0.11 -14.01
C LEU A 37 6.68 -0.35 -14.82
N TYR A 38 7.38 -1.44 -14.53
CA TYR A 38 8.54 -1.94 -15.25
C TYR A 38 8.14 -3.26 -15.90
N PRO A 39 7.92 -3.25 -17.22
CA PRO A 39 7.54 -4.45 -17.94
C PRO A 39 8.63 -5.51 -17.92
N ALA A 40 8.26 -6.77 -17.71
CA ALA A 40 9.17 -7.92 -17.72
C ALA A 40 9.80 -8.17 -19.10
N ASP A 41 9.16 -7.70 -20.16
CA ASP A 41 9.62 -7.83 -21.54
C ASP A 41 10.81 -6.91 -21.89
N GLY A 42 11.25 -6.07 -20.95
CA GLY A 42 12.38 -5.14 -21.12
C GLY A 42 12.01 -3.87 -21.88
N SER A 43 10.74 -3.63 -22.15
CA SER A 43 10.29 -2.35 -22.70
C SER A 43 10.43 -1.22 -21.67
N SER A 44 10.37 0.03 -22.16
CA SER A 44 10.59 1.21 -21.32
C SER A 44 9.62 1.27 -20.14
N PRO A 45 10.08 1.71 -18.95
CA PRO A 45 9.21 1.90 -17.80
C PRO A 45 8.07 2.87 -18.09
N ARG A 46 6.90 2.60 -17.52
CA ARG A 46 5.69 3.40 -17.68
C ARG A 46 5.32 4.07 -16.37
N LEU A 47 4.96 5.34 -16.45
CA LEU A 47 4.39 6.08 -15.31
C LEU A 47 2.91 5.69 -15.14
N LEU A 48 2.56 5.09 -14.02
CA LEU A 48 1.16 4.76 -13.68
C LEU A 48 0.48 5.93 -12.96
N ILE A 49 1.14 6.52 -11.95
CA ILE A 49 0.59 7.65 -11.19
C ILE A 49 1.62 8.78 -11.20
N ALA A 50 1.22 9.95 -11.72
CA ALA A 50 2.10 11.10 -11.93
C ALA A 50 2.06 12.15 -10.81
N GLY A 51 1.14 12.03 -9.84
CA GLY A 51 0.96 12.98 -8.75
C GLY A 51 -0.32 12.72 -7.94
N GLY A 52 -0.61 13.61 -6.99
CA GLY A 52 -1.71 13.41 -6.02
C GLY A 52 -1.38 12.41 -4.90
N LEU A 53 -0.12 11.98 -4.83
CA LEU A 53 0.43 11.15 -3.79
C LEU A 53 1.11 12.02 -2.73
N GLY A 54 1.09 11.55 -1.48
CA GLY A 54 1.82 12.13 -0.36
C GLY A 54 2.58 11.04 0.37
N THR A 55 3.86 10.89 0.05
CA THR A 55 4.77 9.88 0.61
C THR A 55 4.20 8.45 0.49
N PRO A 56 4.11 7.89 -0.73
CA PRO A 56 3.66 6.52 -0.92
C PRO A 56 4.62 5.53 -0.26
N TYR A 57 4.11 4.50 0.43
CA TYR A 57 4.94 3.47 1.08
C TYR A 57 4.80 2.10 0.41
N GLN A 58 3.73 1.36 0.68
CA GLN A 58 3.55 0.01 0.15
C GLN A 58 2.47 -0.02 -0.93
N ILE A 59 2.69 -0.85 -1.95
CA ILE A 59 1.64 -1.33 -2.86
C ILE A 59 1.32 -2.79 -2.51
N SER A 60 0.05 -3.16 -2.61
CA SER A 60 -0.40 -4.54 -2.51
C SER A 60 -1.40 -4.85 -3.61
N ARG A 61 -1.34 -6.07 -4.16
CA ARG A 61 -2.33 -6.55 -5.12
C ARG A 61 -3.59 -7.00 -4.41
N LEU A 62 -4.74 -6.56 -4.92
CA LEU A 62 -6.07 -6.94 -4.44
C LEU A 62 -6.57 -8.18 -5.18
N PHE A 63 -7.54 -8.89 -4.59
CA PHE A 63 -8.09 -10.12 -5.17
C PHE A 63 -8.90 -9.90 -6.45
N ASP A 64 -9.34 -8.67 -6.71
CA ASP A 64 -10.02 -8.25 -7.94
C ASP A 64 -9.05 -7.85 -9.06
N GLY A 65 -7.73 -7.94 -8.82
CA GLY A 65 -6.69 -7.58 -9.76
C GLY A 65 -6.27 -6.10 -9.73
N ASN A 66 -6.93 -5.27 -8.92
CA ASN A 66 -6.49 -3.90 -8.69
C ASN A 66 -5.31 -3.84 -7.71
N TYR A 67 -4.76 -2.65 -7.53
CA TYR A 67 -3.71 -2.36 -6.56
C TYR A 67 -4.22 -1.40 -5.49
N ALA A 68 -3.76 -1.63 -4.26
CA ALA A 68 -3.94 -0.72 -3.14
C ALA A 68 -2.59 -0.10 -2.79
N LEU A 69 -2.56 1.23 -2.64
CA LEU A 69 -1.40 2.03 -2.29
C LEU A 69 -1.59 2.69 -0.92
N ALA A 70 -0.66 2.45 0.01
CA ALA A 70 -0.59 3.15 1.28
C ALA A 70 -0.04 4.57 1.07
N ASN A 71 -0.93 5.54 1.00
CA ASN A 71 -0.63 6.95 0.77
C ASN A 71 -0.58 7.68 2.12
N PHE A 72 0.62 7.71 2.71
CA PHE A 72 0.85 8.08 4.11
C PHE A 72 0.41 9.51 4.43
N GLY A 73 0.86 10.47 3.64
CA GLY A 73 0.61 11.90 3.80
C GLY A 73 -0.86 12.25 3.57
N ALA A 74 -1.52 11.56 2.64
CA ALA A 74 -2.95 11.71 2.41
C ALA A 74 -3.83 10.92 3.40
N ASN A 75 -3.24 10.16 4.32
CA ASN A 75 -3.93 9.33 5.31
C ASN A 75 -5.00 8.40 4.70
N GLN A 76 -4.69 7.78 3.57
CA GLN A 76 -5.64 6.95 2.83
C GLN A 76 -4.98 5.74 2.18
N ILE A 77 -5.80 4.74 1.89
CA ILE A 77 -5.45 3.70 0.93
C ILE A 77 -6.07 4.08 -0.41
N GLN A 78 -5.23 4.33 -1.42
CA GLN A 78 -5.67 4.62 -2.78
C GLN A 78 -5.75 3.33 -3.59
N VAL A 79 -6.80 3.16 -4.38
CA VAL A 79 -6.99 2.02 -5.28
C VAL A 79 -6.77 2.45 -6.71
N PHE A 80 -6.03 1.65 -7.48
CA PHE A 80 -5.69 1.95 -8.88
C PHE A 80 -5.44 0.66 -9.67
N ASN A 81 -5.36 0.74 -11.00
CA ASN A 81 -4.84 -0.33 -11.85
C ASN A 81 -4.09 0.24 -13.06
N ASP A 82 -3.54 -0.64 -13.89
CA ASP A 82 -2.97 -0.21 -15.17
C ASP A 82 -4.11 0.23 -16.13
N GLY A 83 -4.17 1.54 -16.39
CA GLY A 83 -5.21 2.18 -17.20
C GLY A 83 -6.16 3.08 -16.39
N ALA A 84 -6.26 2.89 -15.07
CA ALA A 84 -7.02 3.77 -14.18
C ALA A 84 -6.19 4.14 -12.92
N PRO A 85 -5.46 5.28 -12.94
CA PRO A 85 -4.56 5.68 -11.85
C PRO A 85 -5.28 6.07 -10.54
N ASN A 86 -6.61 6.21 -10.58
CA ASN A 86 -7.44 6.49 -9.42
C ASN A 86 -8.82 5.86 -9.61
N LEU A 87 -9.03 4.71 -8.98
CA LEU A 87 -10.32 4.03 -8.90
C LEU A 87 -11.11 4.43 -7.66
N GLY A 88 -10.46 5.11 -6.71
CA GLY A 88 -11.03 5.53 -5.44
C GLY A 88 -10.01 5.51 -4.32
N ALA A 89 -10.41 5.98 -3.15
CA ALA A 89 -9.59 5.91 -1.95
C ALA A 89 -10.46 5.66 -0.71
N VAL A 90 -9.89 4.95 0.26
CA VAL A 90 -10.47 4.75 1.59
C VAL A 90 -9.65 5.57 2.56
N THR A 91 -10.24 6.63 3.10
CA THR A 91 -9.63 7.41 4.19
C THR A 91 -9.55 6.54 5.43
N ILE A 92 -8.35 6.47 6.00
CA ILE A 92 -8.16 5.76 7.26
C ILE A 92 -8.39 6.76 8.39
N GLY A 93 -9.09 6.35 9.45
CA GLY A 93 -9.44 7.27 10.52
C GLY A 93 -8.23 7.78 11.31
N VAL A 94 -8.47 8.26 12.53
CA VAL A 94 -7.39 8.70 13.42
C VAL A 94 -6.91 7.56 14.32
N GLY A 95 -5.60 7.46 14.50
CA GLY A 95 -4.97 6.70 15.58
C GLY A 95 -4.84 7.52 16.86
N PRO A 96 -4.23 6.94 17.91
CA PRO A 96 -4.03 7.61 19.20
C PRO A 96 -3.21 8.91 19.12
N ASN A 97 -2.40 9.06 18.06
CA ASN A 97 -1.47 10.19 17.88
C ASN A 97 -1.86 11.09 16.68
N GLY A 98 -3.14 11.12 16.29
CA GLY A 98 -3.63 11.88 15.13
C GLY A 98 -3.95 10.99 13.94
N ASN A 99 -3.80 11.49 12.72
CA ASN A 99 -4.03 10.69 11.50
C ASN A 99 -3.32 9.34 11.58
N TYR A 100 -3.99 8.24 11.18
CA TYR A 100 -3.39 6.90 11.25
C TYR A 100 -2.07 6.84 10.47
N ASN A 101 -2.04 7.47 9.30
CA ASN A 101 -0.93 7.54 8.35
C ASN A 101 -0.47 6.12 7.95
N PRO A 102 -1.19 5.49 7.00
CA PRO A 102 -0.94 4.12 6.61
C PRO A 102 0.44 4.00 5.96
N ARG A 103 1.14 2.91 6.28
CA ARG A 103 2.42 2.52 5.66
C ARG A 103 2.31 1.24 4.86
N GLY A 104 1.40 0.36 5.25
CA GLY A 104 1.19 -0.90 4.57
C GLY A 104 -0.24 -1.36 4.64
N MET A 105 -0.70 -2.12 3.65
CA MET A 105 -1.92 -2.89 3.75
C MET A 105 -1.79 -4.28 3.14
N GLN A 106 -2.64 -5.20 3.56
CA GLN A 106 -2.84 -6.48 2.88
C GLN A 106 -4.34 -6.81 2.84
N PRO A 107 -4.88 -7.26 1.69
CA PRO A 107 -6.26 -7.71 1.63
C PRO A 107 -6.43 -9.03 2.39
N LEU A 108 -7.55 -9.16 3.09
CA LEU A 108 -7.99 -10.37 3.74
C LEU A 108 -9.08 -11.05 2.90
N ARG A 109 -9.19 -12.37 3.00
CA ARG A 109 -10.19 -13.16 2.25
C ARG A 109 -11.63 -12.86 2.65
N ASN A 110 -11.85 -12.23 3.82
CA ASN A 110 -13.16 -11.80 4.27
C ASN A 110 -13.61 -10.46 3.63
N GLY A 111 -12.79 -9.84 2.78
CA GLY A 111 -13.08 -8.55 2.13
C GLY A 111 -12.52 -7.33 2.87
N ASN A 112 -12.05 -7.50 4.11
CA ASN A 112 -11.40 -6.43 4.88
C ASN A 112 -9.92 -6.30 4.52
N TRP A 113 -9.26 -5.26 5.02
CA TRP A 113 -7.84 -5.01 4.86
C TRP A 113 -7.15 -4.96 6.22
N LEU A 114 -5.97 -5.58 6.35
CA LEU A 114 -5.06 -5.27 7.45
C LEU A 114 -4.24 -4.06 7.05
N VAL A 115 -4.25 -3.00 7.85
CA VAL A 115 -3.50 -1.77 7.59
C VAL A 115 -2.57 -1.49 8.74
N SER A 116 -1.29 -1.21 8.45
CA SER A 116 -0.28 -0.80 9.42
C SER A 116 0.02 0.69 9.30
N ALA A 117 0.47 1.30 10.40
CA ALA A 117 0.64 2.74 10.48
C ALA A 117 1.77 3.19 11.40
N ARG A 118 2.25 4.42 11.16
CA ARG A 118 3.21 5.08 12.05
C ARG A 118 2.53 5.59 13.32
N ASN A 119 1.39 6.26 13.17
CA ASN A 119 0.71 6.97 14.27
C ASN A 119 -0.49 6.19 14.83
N GLY A 120 -0.84 5.09 14.17
CA GLY A 120 -1.94 4.19 14.52
C GLY A 120 -1.74 3.33 15.77
N GLY A 121 -0.52 3.25 16.30
CA GLY A 121 -0.22 2.43 17.49
C GLY A 121 -0.28 0.92 17.27
N GLY A 122 -0.41 0.46 16.01
CA GLY A 122 -0.49 -0.96 15.67
C GLY A 122 -1.01 -1.22 14.26
N VAL A 123 -1.67 -2.37 14.09
CA VAL A 123 -2.37 -2.80 12.88
C VAL A 123 -3.88 -2.70 13.13
N ALA A 124 -4.62 -2.24 12.13
CA ALA A 124 -6.07 -2.18 12.14
C ALA A 124 -6.64 -3.07 11.05
N GLU A 125 -7.78 -3.70 11.35
CA GLU A 125 -8.62 -4.29 10.32
C GLU A 125 -9.62 -3.23 9.85
N VAL A 126 -9.69 -3.04 8.53
CA VAL A 126 -10.39 -1.96 7.86
C VAL A 126 -11.39 -2.57 6.88
N ASP A 127 -12.67 -2.23 7.02
CA ASP A 127 -13.69 -2.59 6.04
C ASP A 127 -13.75 -1.48 4.95
N PRO A 128 -13.24 -1.74 3.74
CA PRO A 128 -13.20 -0.74 2.68
C PRO A 128 -14.59 -0.37 2.14
N SER A 129 -15.64 -1.15 2.42
CA SER A 129 -17.01 -0.84 2.02
C SER A 129 -17.66 0.23 2.89
N ASN A 130 -17.10 0.51 4.07
CA ASN A 130 -17.62 1.48 5.04
C ASN A 130 -16.68 2.69 5.19
N ALA A 131 -16.65 3.52 4.14
CA ALA A 131 -15.63 4.55 3.91
C ALA A 131 -15.63 5.77 4.84
N THR A 132 -16.39 5.79 5.94
CA THR A 132 -16.53 7.00 6.78
C THR A 132 -15.78 6.95 8.12
N SER A 133 -15.40 5.76 8.61
CA SER A 133 -14.43 5.52 9.70
C SER A 133 -14.22 4.01 9.85
N ALA A 134 -13.42 3.43 8.94
CA ALA A 134 -13.27 1.99 8.80
C ALA A 134 -12.33 1.36 9.84
N PHE A 135 -12.50 1.65 11.14
CA PHE A 135 -11.87 0.84 12.18
C PHE A 135 -12.84 -0.25 12.62
N VAL A 136 -12.54 -1.50 12.27
CA VAL A 136 -13.22 -2.65 12.86
C VAL A 136 -12.64 -2.94 14.25
N GLN A 137 -11.31 -2.79 14.41
CA GLN A 137 -10.60 -2.92 15.69
C GLN A 137 -9.22 -2.26 15.61
N THR A 138 -8.82 -1.52 16.66
CA THR A 138 -7.42 -1.09 16.86
C THR A 138 -6.74 -2.06 17.81
N HIS A 139 -5.72 -2.76 17.33
CA HIS A 139 -4.92 -3.63 18.18
C HIS A 139 -3.68 -2.86 18.64
N ALA A 140 -3.72 -2.35 19.88
CA ALA A 140 -2.55 -1.77 20.52
C ALA A 140 -1.40 -2.78 20.55
N ALA A 141 -0.15 -2.31 20.48
CA ALA A 141 1.01 -3.15 20.76
C ALA A 141 0.85 -3.86 22.12
N GLY A 142 0.77 -5.21 22.12
CA GLY A 142 0.49 -6.02 23.30
C GLY A 142 -0.96 -6.52 23.46
N SER A 143 -1.86 -6.14 22.56
CA SER A 143 -3.16 -6.82 22.40
C SER A 143 -2.93 -8.26 21.92
N THR A 144 -3.89 -9.18 22.11
CA THR A 144 -3.74 -10.63 21.91
C THR A 144 -3.42 -11.13 20.50
N PHE A 145 -3.02 -10.26 19.57
CA PHE A 145 -1.94 -10.63 18.66
C PHE A 145 -0.68 -10.84 19.50
N ARG A 146 -0.57 -12.00 20.16
CA ARG A 146 0.74 -12.59 20.38
C ARG A 146 1.42 -12.47 19.01
N SER A 147 2.55 -11.78 18.96
CA SER A 147 3.49 -11.71 17.85
C SER A 147 3.25 -12.75 16.77
N ILE A 148 3.44 -12.42 15.48
CA ILE A 148 3.65 -13.48 14.48
C ILE A 148 4.88 -14.27 14.92
N THR A 149 4.65 -15.33 15.70
CA THR A 149 5.68 -16.23 16.26
C THR A 149 5.85 -17.44 15.34
N ARG A 150 4.92 -17.63 14.41
CA ARG A 150 5.02 -18.55 13.28
C ARG A 150 4.36 -17.94 12.04
N ALA A 151 5.11 -17.96 10.95
CA ALA A 151 4.56 -18.02 9.61
C ALA A 151 4.52 -19.50 9.21
N CYS A 152 3.36 -20.02 8.84
CA CYS A 152 3.27 -21.35 8.23
C CYS A 152 3.43 -21.19 6.72
N PHE A 153 4.56 -21.66 6.20
CA PHE A 153 4.74 -21.88 4.77
C PHE A 153 4.13 -23.24 4.41
N PRO A 154 3.50 -23.38 3.24
CA PRO A 154 3.13 -24.70 2.74
C PRO A 154 4.39 -25.56 2.70
N GLN A 155 4.34 -26.72 3.36
CA GLN A 155 5.37 -27.74 3.16
C GLN A 155 5.04 -28.41 1.84
N ASN A 156 5.99 -28.37 0.90
CA ASN A 156 5.94 -29.18 -0.32
C ASN A 156 5.89 -30.67 0.02
#